data_AF-A0A834BWB2-F1
#
_entry.id   AF-A0A834BWB2-F1
#
_cell.length_a   1.000
_cell.length_b   1.000
_cell.length_c   1.000
_cell.angle_alpha   90.00
_cell.angle_beta   90.00
_cell.angle_gamma   90.00
#
_symmetry.space_group_name_H-M   'P 1'
#
loop_
_entity.id
_entity.type
_entity.pdbx_description
1 polymer ?
#
loop_
_entity_poly.entity_id
_entity_poly.type
_entity_poly.pdbx_seq_one_letter_code
_entity_poly.pdbx_strand_id
1 'polypeptide(L)'
;MGCIKSILIGELTNGVEEKGSSPTGQTEQAHYVKDPTSTSKSTRNNSLLPGQVFQKLEEQNKTYKIVIGLYPYEAVHPDDLGFKKGEKMKVLEERGEWWKARSMATNKEGFIPCNYVAQADTMETEEWFFKDITRKDAERQLLAPANKPGSYLIRESETSKGSYSLSIRDMDNQGTDLVKHYKIRKLDNGGFYISPKISFNNIGSMVKHYHTKADGLCRKLESPCVKPKAQKPWDKDAWEISKDAIKMVKKLGAGQFGEVWMAYYNNTTKVAVKTLKPGTMTVEAFLEEANIMKTLQHERLVRLYAVVTKTEPIYIITEFMANGSLLDFLKSEMGGKLILPKLIDFSAQIAEGMSFIEKRNYIHRDLRAANVLVSESLLCKIADFGLARVIEDDEYSAREGKRSTFI
;
A
#
# COMPACT_ATOMS: atom_id res chain seq x y z
N MET A 1 -0.81 30.28 53.81
CA MET A 1 0.34 29.70 54.53
C MET A 1 1.49 29.65 53.53
N GLY A 2 2.27 30.72 53.42
CA GLY A 2 3.56 30.88 54.10
C GLY A 2 4.66 30.31 53.19
N CYS A 3 5.24 31.12 52.28
CA CYS A 3 6.54 31.82 52.45
C CYS A 3 7.73 30.83 52.49
N ILE A 4 8.90 30.99 51.86
CA ILE A 4 9.66 32.09 51.25
C ILE A 4 10.88 31.39 50.57
N LYS A 5 11.29 31.73 49.32
CA LYS A 5 12.55 32.44 48.94
C LYS A 5 13.83 31.92 49.65
N SER A 6 15.03 31.81 49.10
CA SER A 6 15.67 32.38 47.90
C SER A 6 17.14 31.88 47.85
N ILE A 7 17.69 31.70 46.64
CA ILE A 7 18.98 32.22 46.09
C ILE A 7 20.31 32.00 46.87
N LEU A 8 21.33 31.44 46.19
CA LEU A 8 22.68 31.99 45.83
C LEU A 8 23.71 30.84 45.68
N ILE A 9 24.28 30.61 44.49
CA ILE A 9 25.60 31.06 43.97
C ILE A 9 26.81 30.44 44.69
N GLY A 10 27.73 29.84 43.91
CA GLY A 10 29.12 29.59 44.31
C GLY A 10 29.88 28.58 43.45
N GLU A 11 30.68 29.08 42.50
CA GLU A 11 31.78 28.37 41.83
C GLU A 11 32.98 28.13 42.77
N LEU A 12 33.89 27.23 42.35
CA LEU A 12 35.34 27.02 42.68
C LEU A 12 35.64 25.55 43.08
N THR A 13 36.14 24.68 42.18
CA THR A 13 37.54 24.43 41.71
C THR A 13 38.30 23.29 42.44
N ASN A 14 38.91 22.42 41.61
CA ASN A 14 40.22 21.73 41.71
C ASN A 14 40.37 20.26 42.17
N GLY A 15 41.16 19.52 41.36
CA GLY A 15 41.83 18.22 41.61
C GLY A 15 41.64 17.22 40.46
N VAL A 16 42.35 17.27 39.33
CA VAL A 16 43.72 16.77 38.96
C VAL A 16 43.93 15.25 39.11
N GLU A 17 44.54 14.68 38.04
CA GLU A 17 45.30 13.40 37.87
C GLU A 17 44.66 12.42 36.85
N GLU A 18 45.09 12.39 35.58
CA GLU A 18 46.31 11.80 34.95
C GLU A 18 46.31 10.26 34.74
N LYS A 19 46.32 9.90 33.44
CA LYS A 19 47.15 8.88 32.73
C LYS A 19 46.92 7.36 32.84
N GLY A 20 47.02 6.73 31.65
CA GLY A 20 47.80 5.50 31.39
C GLY A 20 46.99 4.22 31.17
N SER A 21 46.74 3.76 29.93
CA SER A 21 47.58 2.85 29.10
C SER A 21 47.40 1.32 29.36
N SER A 22 46.58 0.67 28.52
CA SER A 22 46.72 -0.63 27.77
C SER A 22 47.70 -1.76 28.19
N PRO A 23 47.67 -3.00 27.61
CA PRO A 23 46.61 -3.99 27.29
C PRO A 23 46.99 -5.48 27.63
N THR A 24 46.18 -6.46 27.17
CA THR A 24 46.41 -7.93 26.93
C THR A 24 46.18 -9.00 28.01
N GLY A 25 45.56 -10.13 27.61
CA GLY A 25 45.51 -11.41 28.35
C GLY A 25 44.64 -12.49 27.66
N GLN A 26 45.23 -13.66 27.36
CA GLN A 26 44.75 -14.74 26.48
C GLN A 26 43.82 -15.78 27.16
N THR A 27 43.19 -16.58 26.29
CA THR A 27 42.32 -17.76 26.45
C THR A 27 42.94 -18.97 27.18
N GLU A 28 42.12 -19.68 27.97
CA GLU A 28 42.33 -21.10 28.34
C GLU A 28 41.11 -21.98 27.98
N GLN A 29 41.40 -23.18 27.48
CA GLN A 29 40.48 -24.21 26.98
C GLN A 29 39.88 -25.05 28.13
N ALA A 30 38.61 -25.44 28.01
CA ALA A 30 37.98 -26.42 28.90
C ALA A 30 37.87 -27.81 28.23
N HIS A 31 38.42 -28.81 28.93
CA HIS A 31 38.41 -30.24 28.62
C HIS A 31 37.00 -30.87 28.67
N TYR A 32 36.68 -31.75 27.70
CA TYR A 32 35.46 -32.57 27.71
C TYR A 32 35.80 -34.05 27.92
N VAL A 33 35.16 -34.70 28.90
CA VAL A 33 35.34 -36.11 29.26
C VAL A 33 34.27 -36.98 28.57
N LYS A 34 34.65 -38.15 28.04
CA LYS A 34 33.73 -39.11 27.38
C LYS A 34 32.97 -39.96 28.41
N ASP A 35 31.68 -40.16 28.14
CA ASP A 35 30.72 -40.97 28.91
C ASP A 35 30.96 -42.50 28.74
N PRO A 36 31.04 -43.30 29.82
CA PRO A 36 31.43 -44.71 29.81
C PRO A 36 30.28 -45.72 29.60
N THR A 37 29.30 -45.44 28.74
CA THR A 37 28.30 -46.46 28.33
C THR A 37 28.23 -46.66 26.82
N SER A 38 29.33 -47.12 26.22
CA SER A 38 29.32 -47.71 24.88
C SER A 38 29.56 -49.22 24.95
N THR A 39 28.52 -50.02 24.69
CA THR A 39 28.69 -51.39 24.20
C THR A 39 27.92 -51.55 22.90
N SER A 40 28.62 -52.10 21.90
CA SER A 40 28.20 -52.27 20.51
C SER A 40 27.14 -53.36 20.32
N LYS A 41 26.22 -53.18 19.35
CA LYS A 41 26.05 -54.06 18.17
C LYS A 41 24.89 -53.61 17.26
N SER A 42 25.09 -53.86 15.97
CA SER A 42 24.28 -53.46 14.82
C SER A 42 22.91 -54.16 14.76
N THR A 43 21.86 -53.46 14.30
CA THR A 43 20.89 -54.00 13.33
C THR A 43 20.23 -52.84 12.56
N ARG A 44 20.32 -52.87 11.22
CA ARG A 44 19.64 -51.94 10.31
C ARG A 44 18.13 -52.10 10.43
N ASN A 45 17.42 -51.02 10.74
CA ASN A 45 16.02 -50.83 10.38
C ASN A 45 15.86 -49.40 9.86
N ASN A 46 15.26 -49.25 8.67
CA ASN A 46 14.88 -47.97 8.06
C ASN A 46 13.68 -47.36 8.83
N SER A 47 13.89 -47.01 10.09
CA SER A 47 12.97 -46.16 10.85
C SER A 47 13.59 -44.77 10.94
N LEU A 48 12.90 -43.77 10.35
CA LEU A 48 13.22 -42.36 10.51
C LEU A 48 13.43 -42.05 12.00
N LEU A 49 14.47 -41.28 12.32
CA LEU A 49 14.76 -40.88 13.70
C LEU A 49 13.55 -40.15 14.30
N PRO A 50 13.25 -40.26 15.61
CA PRO A 50 12.10 -39.60 16.23
C PRO A 50 12.02 -38.12 15.85
N GLY A 51 13.15 -37.40 15.81
CA GLY A 51 13.21 -35.99 15.38
C GLY A 51 12.78 -35.73 13.92
N GLN A 52 13.01 -36.66 12.99
CA GLN A 52 12.56 -36.55 11.59
C GLN A 52 11.08 -36.88 11.41
N VAL A 53 10.53 -37.72 12.29
CA VAL A 53 9.08 -38.00 12.37
C VAL A 53 8.36 -36.82 13.02
N PHE A 54 8.94 -36.20 14.06
CA PHE A 54 8.45 -34.95 14.65
C PHE A 54 8.51 -33.78 13.67
N GLN A 55 9.57 -33.64 12.86
CA GLN A 55 9.65 -32.61 11.81
C GLN A 55 8.58 -32.80 10.72
N LYS A 56 8.31 -34.05 10.30
CA LYS A 56 7.22 -34.36 9.35
C LYS A 56 5.82 -34.23 9.95
N LEU A 57 5.63 -34.52 11.24
CA LEU A 57 4.36 -34.32 11.95
C LEU A 57 4.10 -32.84 12.25
N GLU A 58 5.14 -32.05 12.53
CA GLU A 58 5.06 -30.58 12.64
C GLU A 58 4.80 -29.92 11.28
N GLU A 59 5.34 -30.46 10.18
CA GLU A 59 4.96 -30.06 8.81
C GLU A 59 3.52 -30.42 8.45
N GLN A 60 2.95 -31.48 9.04
CA GLN A 60 1.56 -31.89 8.82
C GLN A 60 0.53 -31.07 9.61
N ASN A 61 0.94 -30.34 10.65
CA ASN A 61 0.05 -29.53 11.50
C ASN A 61 0.19 -28.01 11.33
N LYS A 62 0.97 -27.52 10.36
CA LYS A 62 0.86 -26.12 9.95
C LYS A 62 -0.43 -25.92 9.17
N THR A 63 -1.39 -25.19 9.73
CA THR A 63 -2.56 -24.70 8.99
C THR A 63 -2.07 -23.70 7.96
N TYR A 64 -1.77 -24.17 6.76
CA TYR A 64 -1.26 -23.31 5.71
C TYR A 64 -2.41 -22.47 5.14
N LYS A 65 -2.16 -21.17 4.95
CA LYS A 65 -3.09 -20.29 4.26
C LYS A 65 -3.11 -20.66 2.78
N ILE A 66 -4.27 -21.10 2.31
CA ILE A 66 -4.53 -21.35 0.90
C ILE A 66 -5.11 -20.08 0.29
N VAL A 67 -4.56 -19.65 -0.84
CA VAL A 67 -5.02 -18.48 -1.59
C VAL A 67 -5.39 -18.88 -3.02
N ILE A 68 -6.25 -18.08 -3.64
CA ILE A 68 -6.73 -18.26 -5.03
C ILE A 68 -6.35 -17.02 -5.84
N GLY A 69 -5.82 -17.22 -7.04
CA GLY A 69 -5.55 -16.14 -8.00
C GLY A 69 -6.82 -15.42 -8.45
N LEU A 70 -6.97 -14.15 -8.09
CA LEU A 70 -8.06 -13.28 -8.55
C LEU A 70 -7.86 -12.82 -10.00
N TYR A 71 -6.60 -12.68 -10.40
CA TYR A 71 -6.17 -12.24 -11.74
C TYR A 71 -5.07 -13.19 -12.25
N PRO A 72 -4.89 -13.33 -13.57
CA PRO A 72 -3.70 -14.00 -14.09
C PRO A 72 -2.45 -13.15 -13.80
N TYR A 73 -1.34 -13.81 -13.50
CA TYR A 73 -0.04 -13.19 -13.31
C TYR A 73 1.02 -13.94 -14.13
N GLU A 74 1.72 -13.20 -14.97
CA GLU A 74 2.88 -13.72 -15.72
C GLU A 74 4.14 -13.41 -14.92
N ALA A 75 4.98 -14.44 -14.71
CA ALA A 75 6.25 -14.29 -14.02
C ALA A 75 7.16 -13.31 -14.80
N VAL A 76 7.62 -12.26 -14.13
CA VAL A 76 8.52 -11.26 -14.73
C VAL A 76 9.96 -11.53 -14.32
N HIS A 77 10.16 -11.89 -13.05
CA HIS A 77 11.46 -12.26 -12.53
C HIS A 77 11.63 -13.79 -12.48
N PRO A 78 12.87 -14.32 -12.51
CA PRO A 78 13.12 -15.76 -12.44
C PRO A 78 12.56 -16.43 -11.17
N ASP A 79 12.49 -15.66 -10.07
CA ASP A 79 11.99 -16.12 -8.77
C ASP A 79 10.47 -15.97 -8.62
N ASP A 80 9.79 -15.38 -9.60
CA ASP A 80 8.34 -15.19 -9.58
C ASP A 80 7.61 -16.50 -9.92
N LEU A 81 6.48 -16.73 -9.25
CA LEU A 81 5.55 -17.79 -9.60
C LEU A 81 4.41 -17.21 -10.44
N GLY A 82 4.41 -17.50 -11.74
CA GLY A 82 3.28 -17.20 -12.62
C GLY A 82 2.09 -18.12 -12.35
N PHE A 83 0.87 -17.59 -12.42
CA PHE A 83 -0.37 -18.34 -12.16
C PHE A 83 -1.56 -17.84 -12.98
N LYS A 84 -2.56 -18.70 -13.16
CA LYS A 84 -3.81 -18.35 -13.85
C LYS A 84 -4.88 -17.87 -12.85
N LYS A 85 -5.88 -17.12 -13.34
CA LYS A 85 -7.09 -16.80 -12.55
C LYS A 85 -7.74 -18.11 -12.07
N GLY A 86 -8.07 -18.18 -10.79
CA GLY A 86 -8.66 -19.35 -10.13
C GLY A 86 -7.66 -20.39 -9.62
N GLU A 87 -6.36 -20.23 -9.87
CA GLU A 87 -5.35 -21.19 -9.41
C GLU A 87 -5.16 -21.13 -7.89
N LYS A 88 -5.17 -22.31 -7.24
CA LYS A 88 -4.95 -22.43 -5.79
C LYS A 88 -3.46 -22.53 -5.49
N MET A 89 -3.02 -21.74 -4.52
CA MET A 89 -1.63 -21.66 -4.08
C MET A 89 -1.55 -21.72 -2.57
N LYS A 90 -0.50 -22.36 -2.06
CA LYS A 90 -0.20 -22.49 -0.65
C LYS A 90 0.80 -21.40 -0.26
N VAL A 91 0.41 -20.48 0.61
CA VAL A 91 1.32 -19.43 1.10
C VAL A 91 2.31 -20.05 2.08
N LEU A 92 3.59 -19.79 1.84
CA LEU A 92 4.72 -20.24 2.66
C LEU A 92 5.22 -19.11 3.57
N GLU A 93 5.31 -17.89 3.05
CA GLU A 93 5.79 -16.71 3.77
C GLU A 93 5.04 -15.45 3.33
N GLU A 94 4.59 -14.63 4.29
CA GLU A 94 3.96 -13.33 4.04
C GLU A 94 4.93 -12.19 4.38
N ARG A 95 5.52 -11.55 3.36
CA ARG A 95 6.45 -10.43 3.56
C ARG A 95 6.15 -9.27 2.61
N GLY A 96 5.55 -8.20 3.14
CA GLY A 96 5.23 -7.02 2.34
C GLY A 96 4.24 -7.33 1.21
N GLU A 97 4.51 -6.81 0.02
CA GLU A 97 3.64 -6.97 -1.16
C GLU A 97 3.88 -8.26 -1.95
N TRP A 98 4.98 -8.97 -1.69
CA TRP A 98 5.38 -10.18 -2.39
C TRP A 98 5.41 -11.36 -1.41
N TRP A 99 4.47 -12.28 -1.56
CA TRP A 99 4.40 -13.48 -0.72
C TRP A 99 5.07 -14.65 -1.40
N LYS A 100 5.77 -15.49 -0.63
CA LYS A 100 6.31 -16.74 -1.16
C LYS A 100 5.20 -17.78 -1.13
N ALA A 101 4.93 -18.42 -2.25
CA ALA A 101 3.87 -19.42 -2.37
C ALA A 101 4.30 -20.62 -3.22
N ARG A 102 3.57 -21.73 -3.06
CA ARG A 102 3.69 -22.94 -3.86
C ARG A 102 2.39 -23.18 -4.63
N SER A 103 2.46 -23.30 -5.95
CA SER A 103 1.32 -23.69 -6.78
C SER A 103 0.89 -25.11 -6.44
N MET A 104 -0.40 -25.32 -6.17
CA MET A 104 -0.92 -26.66 -5.92
C MET A 104 -1.09 -27.48 -7.21
N ALA A 105 -1.14 -26.83 -8.37
CA ALA A 105 -1.25 -27.48 -9.67
C ALA A 105 0.09 -27.94 -10.22
N THR A 106 1.13 -27.11 -10.08
CA THR A 106 2.46 -27.36 -10.66
C THR A 106 3.52 -27.77 -9.65
N ASN A 107 3.24 -27.67 -8.34
CA ASN A 107 4.19 -27.81 -7.23
C ASN A 107 5.41 -26.86 -7.30
N LYS A 108 5.41 -25.88 -8.20
CA LYS A 108 6.45 -24.86 -8.28
C LYS A 108 6.30 -23.84 -7.15
N GLU A 109 7.43 -23.38 -6.65
CA GLU A 109 7.51 -22.29 -5.68
C GLU A 109 8.02 -21.02 -6.35
N GLY A 110 7.60 -19.88 -5.81
CA GLY A 110 8.11 -18.57 -6.20
C GLY A 110 7.34 -17.47 -5.49
N PHE A 111 7.62 -16.22 -5.86
CA PHE A 111 6.95 -15.06 -5.32
C PHE A 111 5.68 -14.72 -6.10
N ILE A 112 4.63 -14.37 -5.37
CA ILE A 112 3.35 -13.93 -5.90
C ILE A 112 2.98 -12.55 -5.32
N PRO A 113 2.36 -11.66 -6.11
CA PRO A 113 1.87 -10.39 -5.60
C PRO A 113 0.63 -10.61 -4.72
N CYS A 114 0.67 -10.11 -3.48
CA CYS A 114 -0.38 -10.37 -2.48
C CYS A 114 -1.75 -9.80 -2.87
N ASN A 115 -1.78 -8.70 -3.61
CA ASN A 115 -3.00 -8.06 -4.11
C ASN A 115 -3.64 -8.77 -5.31
N TYR A 116 -2.99 -9.83 -5.84
CA TYR A 116 -3.53 -10.64 -6.93
C TYR A 116 -4.23 -11.90 -6.42
N VAL A 117 -4.22 -12.13 -5.11
CA VAL A 117 -4.76 -13.34 -4.51
C VAL A 117 -5.74 -13.02 -3.38
N ALA A 118 -6.67 -13.93 -3.15
CA ALA A 118 -7.62 -13.89 -2.05
C ALA A 118 -7.52 -15.17 -1.24
N GLN A 119 -7.83 -15.12 0.06
CA GLN A 119 -7.88 -16.35 0.85
C GLN A 119 -8.97 -17.29 0.34
N ALA A 120 -8.62 -18.56 0.11
CA ALA A 120 -9.55 -19.58 -0.35
C ALA A 120 -10.70 -19.78 0.66
N ASP A 121 -11.87 -20.14 0.13
CA ASP A 121 -13.07 -20.42 0.93
C ASP A 121 -13.55 -19.22 1.77
N THR A 122 -13.18 -18.00 1.36
CA THR A 122 -13.68 -16.74 1.90
C THR A 122 -14.43 -15.94 0.84
N MET A 123 -15.21 -14.94 1.28
CA MET A 123 -15.91 -14.03 0.36
C MET A 123 -14.97 -13.17 -0.48
N GLU A 124 -13.68 -13.10 -0.17
CA GLU A 124 -12.69 -12.36 -0.96
C GLU A 124 -12.57 -12.88 -2.41
N THR A 125 -12.96 -14.14 -2.63
CA THR A 125 -13.00 -14.76 -3.96
C THR A 125 -14.15 -14.26 -4.83
N GLU A 126 -15.17 -13.64 -4.23
CA GLU A 126 -16.35 -13.15 -4.92
C GLU A 126 -16.07 -11.82 -5.63
N GLU A 127 -16.53 -11.70 -6.88
CA GLU A 127 -16.30 -10.50 -7.70
C GLU A 127 -17.01 -9.26 -7.11
N TRP A 128 -18.13 -9.46 -6.43
CA TRP A 128 -18.93 -8.40 -5.80
C TRP A 128 -18.46 -8.01 -4.40
N PHE A 129 -17.49 -8.72 -3.80
CA PHE A 129 -17.01 -8.42 -2.45
C PHE A 129 -15.73 -7.57 -2.46
N PHE A 130 -15.75 -6.51 -1.65
CA PHE A 130 -14.69 -5.52 -1.49
C PHE A 130 -14.39 -5.41 0.00
N LYS A 131 -13.34 -6.10 0.45
CA LYS A 131 -13.02 -6.26 1.87
C LYS A 131 -12.77 -4.92 2.57
N ASP A 132 -11.76 -4.20 2.11
CA ASP A 132 -11.22 -3.01 2.79
C ASP A 132 -11.59 -1.71 2.06
N ILE A 133 -12.87 -1.53 1.72
CA ILE A 133 -13.36 -0.30 1.06
C ILE A 133 -14.26 0.52 1.99
N THR A 134 -13.98 1.83 2.08
CA THR A 134 -14.81 2.75 2.85
C THR A 134 -16.15 3.00 2.16
N ARG A 135 -17.13 3.53 2.89
CA ARG A 135 -18.41 3.98 2.31
C ARG A 135 -18.19 4.96 1.17
N LYS A 136 -17.26 5.90 1.33
CA LYS A 136 -16.97 6.93 0.33
C LYS A 136 -16.23 6.37 -0.88
N ASP A 137 -15.28 5.47 -0.68
CA ASP A 137 -14.60 4.81 -1.79
C ASP A 137 -15.55 3.88 -2.57
N ALA A 138 -16.49 3.23 -1.88
CA ALA A 138 -17.55 2.47 -2.53
C ALA A 138 -18.44 3.36 -3.41
N GLU A 139 -18.79 4.56 -2.94
CA GLU A 139 -19.51 5.55 -3.74
C GLU A 139 -18.70 5.95 -4.98
N ARG A 140 -17.42 6.30 -4.80
CA ARG A 140 -16.51 6.67 -5.90
C ARG A 140 -16.37 5.56 -6.94
N GLN A 141 -16.17 4.31 -6.51
CA GLN A 141 -16.03 3.17 -7.42
C GLN A 141 -17.32 2.89 -8.17
N LEU A 142 -18.46 2.86 -7.49
CA LEU A 142 -19.75 2.62 -8.13
C LEU A 142 -20.11 3.72 -9.13
N LEU A 143 -19.82 4.98 -8.82
CA LEU A 143 -20.08 6.13 -9.69
C LEU A 143 -19.10 6.26 -10.85
N ALA A 144 -18.04 5.43 -10.91
CA ALA A 144 -17.11 5.44 -12.03
C ALA A 144 -17.82 5.13 -13.37
N PRO A 145 -17.38 5.69 -14.51
CA PRO A 145 -18.01 5.50 -15.81
C PRO A 145 -18.12 4.04 -16.28
N ALA A 146 -17.29 3.14 -15.72
CA ALA A 146 -17.31 1.71 -16.04
C ALA A 146 -18.57 0.99 -15.51
N ASN A 147 -19.29 1.58 -14.57
CA ASN A 147 -20.46 1.00 -13.92
C ASN A 147 -21.76 1.63 -14.44
N LYS A 148 -22.89 0.95 -14.25
CA LYS A 148 -24.24 1.39 -14.65
C LYS A 148 -25.18 1.37 -13.44
N PRO A 149 -26.36 2.02 -13.50
CA PRO A 149 -27.40 1.80 -12.50
C PRO A 149 -27.66 0.29 -12.32
N GLY A 150 -27.70 -0.18 -11.07
CA GLY A 150 -27.81 -1.60 -10.74
C GLY A 150 -26.48 -2.28 -10.47
N SER A 151 -25.36 -1.61 -10.77
CA SER A 151 -24.05 -2.05 -10.31
C SER A 151 -23.99 -2.02 -8.78
N TYR A 152 -23.40 -3.03 -8.16
CA TYR A 152 -23.40 -3.18 -6.71
C TYR A 152 -22.10 -3.75 -6.17
N LEU A 153 -21.82 -3.51 -4.89
CA LEU A 153 -20.76 -4.17 -4.15
C LEU A 153 -21.18 -4.45 -2.72
N ILE A 154 -20.54 -5.43 -2.10
CA ILE A 154 -20.65 -5.72 -0.67
C ILE A 154 -19.29 -5.48 -0.02
N ARG A 155 -19.32 -4.81 1.13
CA ARG A 155 -18.13 -4.43 1.89
C ARG A 155 -18.32 -4.67 3.37
N GLU A 156 -17.23 -4.71 4.12
CA GLU A 156 -17.31 -4.70 5.58
C GLU A 156 -17.87 -3.37 6.09
N SER A 157 -18.64 -3.43 7.18
CA SER A 157 -19.26 -2.25 7.77
C SER A 157 -18.27 -1.51 8.66
N GLU A 158 -17.90 -0.29 8.27
CA GLU A 158 -17.00 0.59 9.05
C GLU A 158 -17.52 0.88 10.47
N THR A 159 -18.84 0.93 10.64
CA THR A 159 -19.50 1.25 11.91
C THR A 159 -19.83 0.03 12.77
N SER A 160 -19.65 -1.18 12.26
CA SER A 160 -20.10 -2.40 12.96
C SER A 160 -19.24 -3.59 12.57
N LYS A 161 -18.23 -3.90 13.38
CA LYS A 161 -17.31 -5.03 13.15
C LYS A 161 -18.10 -6.34 12.96
N GLY A 162 -17.74 -7.09 11.92
CA GLY A 162 -18.40 -8.35 11.56
C GLY A 162 -19.77 -8.21 10.88
N SER A 163 -20.26 -6.98 10.65
CA SER A 163 -21.42 -6.71 9.78
C SER A 163 -20.95 -6.29 8.39
N TYR A 164 -21.86 -6.40 7.41
CA TYR A 164 -21.59 -6.02 6.03
C TYR A 164 -22.53 -4.92 5.56
N SER A 165 -22.17 -4.24 4.47
CA SER A 165 -23.01 -3.26 3.81
C SER A 165 -23.09 -3.58 2.31
N LEU A 166 -24.31 -3.56 1.77
CA LEU A 166 -24.58 -3.61 0.33
C LEU A 166 -24.71 -2.18 -0.19
N SER A 167 -23.87 -1.81 -1.15
CA SER A 167 -23.90 -0.51 -1.83
C SER A 167 -24.35 -0.70 -3.27
N ILE A 168 -25.32 0.08 -3.74
CA ILE A 168 -25.94 -0.06 -5.07
C ILE A 168 -25.97 1.30 -5.76
N ARG A 169 -25.48 1.35 -7.01
CA ARG A 169 -25.67 2.52 -7.88
C ARG A 169 -27.11 2.58 -8.36
N ASP A 170 -27.71 3.75 -8.19
CA ASP A 170 -29.08 4.06 -8.56
C ASP A 170 -29.10 5.41 -9.29
N MET A 171 -30.27 5.77 -9.81
CA MET A 171 -30.50 7.06 -10.45
C MET A 171 -31.75 7.69 -9.85
N ASP A 172 -31.70 8.97 -9.51
CA ASP A 172 -32.91 9.67 -9.05
C ASP A 172 -33.86 9.97 -10.20
N ASN A 173 -35.04 10.49 -9.86
CA ASN A 173 -36.07 10.87 -10.84
C ASN A 173 -35.64 12.01 -11.77
N GLN A 174 -34.55 12.73 -11.45
CA GLN A 174 -33.99 13.81 -12.25
C GLN A 174 -32.83 13.33 -13.14
N GLY A 175 -32.48 12.05 -13.08
CA GLY A 175 -31.39 11.46 -13.87
C GLY A 175 -30.00 11.57 -13.21
N THR A 176 -29.92 12.00 -11.96
CA THR A 176 -28.64 12.12 -11.23
C THR A 176 -28.24 10.78 -10.64
N ASP A 177 -27.00 10.36 -10.89
CA ASP A 177 -26.43 9.16 -10.30
C ASP A 177 -26.26 9.31 -8.77
N LEU A 178 -26.64 8.28 -8.03
CA LEU A 178 -26.47 8.21 -6.58
C LEU A 178 -26.18 6.77 -6.13
N VAL A 179 -25.77 6.61 -4.88
CA VAL A 179 -25.48 5.29 -4.30
C VAL A 179 -26.27 5.11 -3.01
N LYS A 180 -27.04 4.03 -2.92
CA LYS A 180 -27.78 3.65 -1.71
C LYS A 180 -27.06 2.54 -0.96
N HIS A 181 -27.08 2.62 0.36
CA HIS A 181 -26.39 1.69 1.24
C HIS A 181 -27.39 0.97 2.15
N TYR A 182 -27.30 -0.35 2.18
CA TYR A 182 -28.15 -1.23 2.98
C TYR A 182 -27.29 -2.02 3.96
N LYS A 183 -27.61 -1.94 5.25
CA LYS A 183 -26.90 -2.71 6.27
C LYS A 183 -27.32 -4.17 6.21
N ILE A 184 -26.35 -5.06 6.00
CA ILE A 184 -26.53 -6.50 6.07
C ILE A 184 -26.22 -6.90 7.52
N ARG A 185 -27.24 -7.40 8.21
CA ARG A 185 -27.15 -7.87 9.59
C ARG A 185 -26.99 -9.38 9.62
N LYS A 186 -26.27 -9.86 10.62
CA LYS A 186 -26.13 -11.28 10.93
C LYS A 186 -27.14 -11.65 12.02
N LEU A 187 -27.80 -12.79 11.88
CA LEU A 187 -28.65 -13.41 12.90
C LEU A 187 -27.80 -14.28 13.82
N ASP A 188 -28.25 -14.49 15.05
CA ASP A 188 -27.56 -15.32 16.05
C ASP A 188 -27.39 -16.78 15.57
N ASN A 189 -28.33 -17.27 14.76
CA ASN A 189 -28.28 -18.59 14.13
C ASN A 189 -27.38 -18.67 12.89
N GLY A 190 -26.61 -17.62 12.57
CA GLY A 190 -25.66 -17.59 11.45
C GLY A 190 -26.22 -17.11 10.10
N GLY A 191 -27.51 -16.77 10.01
CA GLY A 191 -28.12 -16.21 8.79
C GLY A 191 -27.82 -14.73 8.57
N PHE A 192 -28.15 -14.22 7.38
CA PHE A 192 -27.97 -12.83 6.95
C PHE A 192 -29.28 -12.22 6.45
N TYR A 193 -29.50 -10.94 6.71
CA TYR A 193 -30.68 -10.22 6.20
C TYR A 193 -30.43 -8.71 6.04
N ILE A 194 -31.24 -8.08 5.20
CA ILE A 194 -31.37 -6.62 5.09
C ILE A 194 -32.70 -6.19 5.71
N SER A 195 -33.79 -6.83 5.27
CA SER A 195 -35.13 -6.71 5.86
C SER A 195 -35.42 -7.94 6.73
N PRO A 196 -35.94 -7.79 7.96
CA PRO A 196 -36.27 -8.92 8.82
C PRO A 196 -37.27 -9.92 8.21
N LYS A 197 -38.00 -9.51 7.15
CA LYS A 197 -38.97 -10.36 6.44
C LYS A 197 -38.31 -11.46 5.60
N ILE A 198 -37.04 -11.29 5.22
CA ILE A 198 -36.35 -12.19 4.30
C ILE A 198 -34.93 -12.42 4.82
N SER A 199 -34.64 -13.66 5.22
CA SER A 199 -33.32 -14.08 5.70
C SER A 199 -32.71 -15.14 4.78
N PHE A 200 -31.38 -15.23 4.83
CA PHE A 200 -30.58 -16.06 3.95
C PHE A 200 -29.50 -16.80 4.74
N ASN A 201 -29.13 -18.01 4.32
CA ASN A 201 -28.09 -18.79 4.99
C ASN A 201 -26.69 -18.22 4.77
N ASN A 202 -26.46 -17.57 3.63
CA ASN A 202 -25.20 -16.90 3.30
C ASN A 202 -25.43 -15.71 2.36
N ILE A 203 -24.45 -14.80 2.31
CA ILE A 203 -24.53 -13.59 1.48
C ILE A 203 -24.64 -13.92 -0.01
N GLY A 204 -24.00 -14.99 -0.50
CA GLY A 204 -24.13 -15.41 -1.91
C GLY A 204 -25.57 -15.73 -2.31
N SER A 205 -26.32 -16.43 -1.45
CA SER A 205 -27.74 -16.73 -1.66
C SER A 205 -28.63 -15.48 -1.63
N MET A 206 -28.29 -14.51 -0.77
CA MET A 206 -28.93 -13.20 -0.71
C MET A 206 -28.71 -12.41 -2.01
N VAL A 207 -27.48 -12.38 -2.51
CA VAL A 207 -27.13 -11.71 -3.78
C VAL A 207 -27.91 -12.32 -4.95
N LYS A 208 -27.99 -13.65 -5.04
CA LYS A 208 -28.78 -14.35 -6.08
C LYS A 208 -30.26 -13.97 -6.04
N HIS A 209 -30.84 -13.87 -4.85
CA HIS A 209 -32.23 -13.43 -4.67
C HIS A 209 -32.44 -12.01 -5.21
N TYR A 210 -31.58 -11.07 -4.82
CA TYR A 210 -31.75 -9.67 -5.22
C TYR A 210 -31.40 -9.37 -6.70
N HIS A 211 -30.78 -10.31 -7.42
CA HIS A 211 -30.72 -10.26 -8.90
C HIS A 211 -32.08 -10.55 -9.55
N THR A 212 -32.92 -11.36 -8.90
CA THR A 212 -34.21 -11.76 -9.46
C THR A 212 -35.27 -10.69 -9.20
N LYS A 213 -35.23 -10.04 -8.04
CA LYS A 213 -36.23 -9.04 -7.61
C LYS A 213 -35.66 -8.07 -6.58
N ALA A 214 -36.21 -6.87 -6.52
CA ALA A 214 -35.70 -5.83 -5.62
C ALA A 214 -36.12 -6.04 -4.15
N ASP A 215 -37.33 -6.56 -3.89
CA ASP A 215 -37.86 -6.89 -2.55
C ASP A 215 -37.56 -5.84 -1.45
N GLY A 216 -37.75 -4.56 -1.80
CA GLY A 216 -37.56 -3.42 -0.90
C GLY A 216 -36.21 -2.70 -1.04
N LEU A 217 -35.28 -3.23 -1.85
CA LEU A 217 -34.16 -2.45 -2.37
C LEU A 217 -34.65 -1.41 -3.39
N CYS A 218 -33.84 -0.39 -3.63
CA CYS A 218 -34.18 0.64 -4.60
C CYS A 218 -34.30 0.13 -6.04
N ARG A 219 -33.52 -0.91 -6.36
CA ARG A 219 -33.58 -1.62 -7.62
C ARG A 219 -33.01 -3.03 -7.44
N LYS A 220 -33.28 -3.91 -8.41
CA LYS A 220 -32.64 -5.23 -8.47
C LYS A 220 -31.14 -5.08 -8.73
N LEU A 221 -30.37 -6.05 -8.28
CA LEU A 221 -28.95 -6.13 -8.59
C LEU A 221 -28.77 -6.56 -10.05
N GLU A 222 -27.91 -5.87 -10.79
CA GLU A 222 -27.67 -6.17 -12.21
C GLU A 222 -26.27 -6.72 -12.44
N SER A 223 -25.24 -6.04 -11.95
CA SER A 223 -23.86 -6.45 -12.15
C SER A 223 -22.98 -6.13 -10.94
N PRO A 224 -21.95 -6.93 -10.64
CA PRO A 224 -20.91 -6.51 -9.70
C PRO A 224 -20.26 -5.19 -10.13
N CYS A 225 -19.83 -4.39 -9.14
CA CYS A 225 -18.99 -3.23 -9.38
C CYS A 225 -17.67 -3.67 -10.01
N VAL A 226 -17.25 -2.97 -11.07
CA VAL A 226 -15.96 -3.24 -11.72
C VAL A 226 -14.83 -2.98 -10.73
N LYS A 227 -14.07 -4.03 -10.39
CA LYS A 227 -12.85 -3.91 -9.58
C LYS A 227 -11.77 -3.16 -10.39
N PRO A 228 -11.04 -2.21 -9.79
CA PRO A 228 -9.85 -1.66 -10.41
C PRO A 228 -8.89 -2.79 -10.78
N LYS A 229 -8.26 -2.70 -11.96
CA LYS A 229 -7.23 -3.67 -12.34
C LYS A 229 -6.14 -3.66 -11.27
N ALA A 230 -5.77 -4.84 -10.77
CA ALA A 230 -4.69 -4.96 -9.80
C ALA A 230 -3.41 -4.38 -10.43
N GLN A 231 -2.87 -3.32 -9.84
CA GLN A 231 -1.57 -2.82 -10.25
C GLN A 231 -0.51 -3.82 -9.80
N LYS A 232 0.39 -4.21 -10.70
CA LYS A 232 1.55 -5.02 -10.34
C LYS A 232 2.32 -4.26 -9.24
N PRO A 233 2.61 -4.87 -8.09
CA PRO A 233 3.50 -4.28 -7.11
C PRO A 233 4.84 -3.90 -7.74
N TRP A 234 5.53 -2.93 -7.14
CA TRP A 234 6.86 -2.57 -7.58
C TRP A 234 7.81 -3.76 -7.45
N ASP A 235 8.81 -3.82 -8.32
CA ASP A 235 9.76 -4.94 -8.35
C ASP A 235 10.47 -5.08 -6.99
N LYS A 236 10.58 -6.33 -6.54
CA LYS A 236 11.15 -6.67 -5.23
C LYS A 236 12.61 -6.22 -5.18
N ASP A 237 13.00 -5.59 -4.07
CA ASP A 237 14.35 -5.08 -3.79
C ASP A 237 14.86 -4.00 -4.77
N ALA A 238 14.03 -3.53 -5.72
CA ALA A 238 14.37 -2.49 -6.69
C ALA A 238 14.24 -1.07 -6.12
N TRP A 239 14.91 -0.78 -5.01
CA TRP A 239 14.85 0.55 -4.37
C TRP A 239 15.79 1.56 -5.01
N GLU A 240 17.08 1.26 -5.04
CA GLU A 240 18.09 2.03 -5.77
C GLU A 240 18.35 1.33 -7.11
N ILE A 241 17.85 1.92 -8.21
CA ILE A 241 17.89 1.31 -9.53
C ILE A 241 18.99 1.94 -10.41
N SER A 242 19.42 1.22 -11.45
CA SER A 242 20.30 1.80 -12.47
C SER A 242 19.53 2.80 -13.34
N LYS A 243 20.20 3.90 -13.71
CA LYS A 243 19.69 4.90 -14.64
C LYS A 243 19.28 4.28 -15.99
N ASP A 244 19.99 3.24 -16.43
CA ASP A 244 19.73 2.54 -17.70
C ASP A 244 18.39 1.80 -17.73
N ALA A 245 17.83 1.49 -16.56
CA ALA A 245 16.51 0.88 -16.45
C ALA A 245 15.37 1.87 -16.76
N ILE A 246 15.68 3.17 -16.86
CA ILE A 246 14.72 4.25 -17.07
C ILE A 246 14.86 4.82 -18.48
N LYS A 247 13.78 4.71 -19.25
CA LYS A 247 13.66 5.34 -20.56
C LYS A 247 12.78 6.59 -20.45
N MET A 248 13.41 7.77 -20.45
CA MET A 248 12.71 9.06 -20.51
C MET A 248 11.97 9.21 -21.84
N VAL A 249 10.70 9.62 -21.83
CA VAL A 249 9.88 9.72 -23.06
C VAL A 249 9.34 11.12 -23.30
N LYS A 250 8.68 11.72 -22.31
CA LYS A 250 8.05 13.04 -22.48
C LYS A 250 8.31 13.92 -21.28
N LYS A 251 8.86 15.12 -21.49
CA LYS A 251 8.94 16.13 -20.46
C LYS A 251 7.54 16.61 -20.09
N LEU A 252 7.19 16.51 -18.82
CA LEU A 252 5.89 16.93 -18.26
C LEU A 252 5.96 18.35 -17.71
N GLY A 253 7.11 18.70 -17.12
CA GLY A 253 7.27 19.97 -16.44
C GLY A 253 8.72 20.30 -16.13
N ALA A 254 8.95 21.56 -15.79
CA ALA A 254 10.23 22.03 -15.23
C ALA A 254 9.93 22.98 -14.08
N GLY A 255 10.66 22.79 -12.99
CA GLY A 255 10.57 23.54 -11.76
C GLY A 255 11.91 24.12 -11.33
N GLN A 256 11.91 24.76 -10.16
CA GLN A 256 13.10 25.33 -9.56
C GLN A 256 14.17 24.25 -9.31
N PHE A 257 13.73 23.08 -8.84
CA PHE A 257 14.59 21.99 -8.37
C PHE A 257 14.94 20.95 -9.44
N GLY A 258 14.40 21.11 -10.65
CA GLY A 258 14.71 20.27 -11.80
C GLY A 258 13.50 19.98 -12.66
N GLU A 259 13.49 18.85 -13.35
CA GLU A 259 12.53 18.53 -14.40
C GLU A 259 11.75 17.28 -14.07
N VAL A 260 10.55 17.18 -14.64
CA VAL A 260 9.63 16.07 -14.41
C VAL A 260 9.30 15.46 -15.76
N TRP A 261 9.45 14.16 -15.86
CA TRP A 261 9.35 13.40 -17.09
C TRP A 261 8.39 12.22 -16.92
N MET A 262 7.63 11.92 -17.96
CA MET A 262 7.01 10.61 -18.14
C MET A 262 8.07 9.69 -18.75
N ALA A 263 8.24 8.53 -18.13
CA ALA A 263 9.24 7.54 -18.51
C ALA A 263 8.67 6.13 -18.40
N TYR A 264 9.45 5.16 -18.89
CA TYR A 264 9.20 3.74 -18.69
C TYR A 264 10.34 3.09 -17.92
N TYR A 265 10.00 2.37 -16.86
CA TYR A 265 10.89 1.47 -16.15
C TYR A 265 10.85 0.08 -16.80
N ASN A 266 12.03 -0.48 -17.13
CA ASN A 266 12.19 -1.76 -17.80
C ASN A 266 11.30 -1.92 -19.05
N ASN A 267 11.06 -0.81 -19.78
CA ASN A 267 10.19 -0.71 -20.97
C ASN A 267 8.73 -1.14 -20.79
N THR A 268 8.28 -1.44 -19.56
CA THR A 268 6.94 -2.00 -19.30
C THR A 268 6.11 -1.11 -18.39
N THR A 269 6.71 -0.62 -17.30
CA THR A 269 6.00 0.14 -16.28
C THR A 269 6.11 1.63 -16.54
N LYS A 270 4.98 2.30 -16.81
CA LYS A 270 4.93 3.76 -16.96
C LYS A 270 5.09 4.43 -15.59
N VAL A 271 6.01 5.39 -15.50
CA VAL A 271 6.38 6.10 -14.26
C VAL A 271 6.55 7.60 -14.51
N ALA A 272 6.51 8.38 -13.43
CA ALA A 272 6.99 9.75 -13.43
C ALA A 272 8.40 9.79 -12.83
N VAL A 273 9.30 10.57 -13.45
CA VAL A 273 10.69 10.71 -13.05
C VAL A 273 10.98 12.18 -12.82
N LYS A 274 11.26 12.54 -11.58
CA LYS A 274 11.73 13.88 -11.20
C LYS A 274 13.24 13.86 -11.08
N THR A 275 13.90 14.72 -11.84
CA THR A 275 15.35 14.88 -11.82
C THR A 275 15.71 16.04 -10.90
N LEU A 276 16.65 15.85 -9.97
CA LEU A 276 17.18 16.95 -9.17
C LEU A 276 18.40 17.57 -9.85
N LYS A 277 18.52 18.90 -9.82
CA LYS A 277 19.72 19.55 -10.36
C LYS A 277 20.96 19.16 -9.54
N PRO A 278 22.15 19.00 -10.17
CA PRO A 278 23.40 18.81 -9.44
C PRO A 278 23.59 19.90 -8.38
N GLY A 279 24.11 19.52 -7.21
CA GLY A 279 24.35 20.44 -6.10
C GLY A 279 23.11 20.90 -5.32
N THR A 280 21.93 20.33 -5.57
CA THR A 280 20.72 20.68 -4.78
C THR A 280 20.77 20.12 -3.35
N MET A 281 21.41 18.97 -3.14
CA MET A 281 21.55 18.28 -1.85
C MET A 281 22.59 17.15 -1.94
N THR A 282 23.11 16.71 -0.80
CA THR A 282 23.94 15.48 -0.73
C THR A 282 23.11 14.22 -0.96
N VAL A 283 23.75 13.16 -1.47
CA VAL A 283 23.08 11.88 -1.73
C VAL A 283 22.61 11.23 -0.42
N GLU A 284 23.40 11.38 0.64
CA GLU A 284 23.11 10.82 1.96
C GLU A 284 21.86 11.46 2.58
N ALA A 285 21.78 12.79 2.60
CA ALA A 285 20.62 13.51 3.12
C ALA A 285 19.35 13.20 2.31
N PHE A 286 19.48 13.09 0.99
CA PHE A 286 18.39 12.66 0.12
C PHE A 286 17.90 11.24 0.46
N LEU A 287 18.80 10.28 0.65
CA LEU A 287 18.45 8.89 0.94
C LEU A 287 17.77 8.74 2.31
N GLU A 288 18.20 9.48 3.32
CA GLU A 288 17.53 9.50 4.63
C GLU A 288 16.06 9.90 4.50
N GLU A 289 15.78 11.00 3.80
CA GLU A 289 14.42 11.48 3.59
C GLU A 289 13.61 10.55 2.68
N ALA A 290 14.21 10.05 1.59
CA ALA A 290 13.57 9.12 0.67
C ALA A 290 13.16 7.80 1.39
N ASN A 291 13.97 7.34 2.35
CA ASN A 291 13.64 6.18 3.17
C ASN A 291 12.45 6.44 4.10
N ILE A 292 12.28 7.66 4.62
CA ILE A 292 11.08 8.05 5.37
C ILE A 292 9.86 8.09 4.43
N MET A 293 9.98 8.78 3.29
CA MET A 293 8.93 8.87 2.27
C MET A 293 8.43 7.49 1.82
N LYS A 294 9.35 6.53 1.67
CA LYS A 294 9.03 5.13 1.31
C LYS A 294 8.08 4.45 2.30
N THR A 295 8.13 4.82 3.58
CA THR A 295 7.24 4.28 4.62
C THR A 295 5.85 4.90 4.64
N LEU A 296 5.68 6.08 4.02
CA LEU A 296 4.43 6.83 3.96
C LEU A 296 3.54 6.33 2.80
N GLN A 297 3.05 5.11 2.93
CA GLN A 297 2.18 4.49 1.93
C GLN A 297 0.71 4.66 2.28
N HIS A 298 -0.02 5.34 1.40
CA HIS A 298 -1.45 5.61 1.54
C HIS A 298 -2.10 5.86 0.17
N GLU A 299 -3.38 5.52 0.00
CA GLU A 299 -4.09 5.65 -1.29
C GLU A 299 -4.16 7.10 -1.80
N ARG A 300 -4.03 8.08 -0.90
CA ARG A 300 -4.07 9.52 -1.19
C ARG A 300 -2.70 10.18 -1.20
N LEU A 301 -1.62 9.41 -1.16
CA LEU A 301 -0.25 9.90 -1.33
C LEU A 301 0.34 9.29 -2.61
N VAL A 302 1.09 10.09 -3.35
CA VAL A 302 1.82 9.62 -4.52
C VAL A 302 2.89 8.65 -4.06
N ARG A 303 2.85 7.44 -4.60
CA ARG A 303 3.76 6.38 -4.23
C ARG A 303 5.16 6.62 -4.81
N LEU A 304 6.16 6.64 -3.93
CA LEU A 304 7.57 6.57 -4.27
C LEU A 304 7.95 5.11 -4.56
N TYR A 305 8.39 4.84 -5.79
CA TYR A 305 8.77 3.50 -6.23
C TYR A 305 10.25 3.23 -6.01
N ALA A 306 11.11 4.12 -6.50
CA ALA A 306 12.55 3.94 -6.51
C ALA A 306 13.28 5.28 -6.61
N VAL A 307 14.60 5.23 -6.44
CA VAL A 307 15.51 6.36 -6.64
C VAL A 307 16.72 5.95 -7.48
N VAL A 308 17.35 6.92 -8.15
CA VAL A 308 18.68 6.77 -8.77
C VAL A 308 19.62 7.75 -8.07
N THR A 309 20.57 7.21 -7.32
CA THR A 309 21.47 7.97 -6.42
C THR A 309 22.94 7.73 -6.74
N LYS A 310 23.27 6.60 -7.36
CA LYS A 310 24.64 6.20 -7.71
C LYS A 310 25.27 7.04 -8.82
N THR A 311 24.45 7.75 -9.60
CA THR A 311 24.88 8.60 -10.71
C THR A 311 24.09 9.88 -10.69
N GLU A 312 24.74 11.01 -10.97
CA GLU A 312 24.03 12.26 -11.17
C GLU A 312 23.37 12.35 -12.57
N PRO A 313 22.34 13.21 -12.71
CA PRO A 313 21.54 13.80 -11.63
C PRO A 313 20.69 12.74 -10.88
N ILE A 314 20.36 13.02 -9.61
CA ILE A 314 19.49 12.15 -8.80
C ILE A 314 18.10 12.06 -9.44
N TYR A 315 17.54 10.85 -9.54
CA TYR A 315 16.16 10.62 -9.97
C TYR A 315 15.28 10.13 -8.83
N ILE A 316 14.05 10.67 -8.80
CA ILE A 316 12.95 10.21 -7.95
C ILE A 316 11.90 9.59 -8.87
N ILE A 317 11.58 8.31 -8.66
CA ILE A 317 10.67 7.56 -9.51
C ILE A 317 9.37 7.32 -8.74
N THR A 318 8.26 7.83 -9.28
CA THR A 318 6.93 7.74 -8.67
C THR A 318 5.90 7.18 -9.64
N GLU A 319 4.70 6.89 -9.12
CA GLU A 319 3.56 6.57 -9.97
C GLU A 319 3.20 7.72 -10.92
N PHE A 320 2.84 7.37 -12.15
CA PHE A 320 2.45 8.36 -13.15
C PHE A 320 0.98 8.77 -12.99
N MET A 321 0.73 10.08 -12.88
CA MET A 321 -0.60 10.66 -12.70
C MET A 321 -1.06 11.36 -13.99
N ALA A 322 -1.98 10.71 -14.71
CA ALA A 322 -2.30 11.04 -16.10
C ALA A 322 -2.88 12.44 -16.33
N ASN A 323 -3.56 13.02 -15.33
CA ASN A 323 -4.19 14.33 -15.43
C ASN A 323 -3.34 15.46 -14.83
N GLY A 324 -2.08 15.18 -14.48
CA GLY A 324 -1.14 16.18 -13.97
C GLY A 324 -1.54 16.77 -12.62
N SER A 325 -1.12 18.02 -12.37
CA SER A 325 -1.44 18.73 -11.13
C SER A 325 -2.93 19.10 -11.05
N LEU A 326 -3.49 19.14 -9.85
CA LEU A 326 -4.86 19.57 -9.59
C LEU A 326 -5.04 21.04 -10.02
N LEU A 327 -4.01 21.87 -9.85
CA LEU A 327 -4.01 23.26 -10.32
C LEU A 327 -4.27 23.36 -11.83
N ASP A 328 -3.55 22.57 -12.62
CA ASP A 328 -3.69 22.59 -14.08
C ASP A 328 -4.98 21.88 -14.51
N PHE A 329 -5.33 20.79 -13.82
CA PHE A 329 -6.58 20.08 -14.06
C PHE A 329 -7.80 20.98 -13.87
N LEU A 330 -7.86 21.78 -12.80
CA LEU A 330 -8.97 22.71 -12.54
C LEU A 330 -9.07 23.81 -13.59
N LYS A 331 -7.96 24.19 -14.24
CA LYS A 331 -7.94 25.17 -15.33
C LYS A 331 -8.22 24.57 -16.70
N SER A 332 -8.24 23.25 -16.83
CA SER A 332 -8.55 22.56 -18.08
C SER A 332 -10.05 22.64 -18.40
N GLU A 333 -10.41 22.31 -19.65
CA GLU A 333 -11.82 22.23 -20.06
C GLU A 333 -12.61 21.22 -19.22
N MET A 334 -11.99 20.11 -18.82
CA MET A 334 -12.61 19.11 -17.95
C MET A 334 -12.81 19.66 -16.54
N GLY A 335 -11.81 20.37 -16.01
CA GLY A 335 -11.88 21.03 -14.70
C GLY A 335 -13.00 22.07 -14.63
N GLY A 336 -13.19 22.84 -15.70
CA GLY A 336 -14.25 23.85 -15.81
C GLY A 336 -15.67 23.27 -15.81
N LYS A 337 -15.82 21.96 -16.07
CA LYS A 337 -17.12 21.25 -16.05
C LYS A 337 -17.43 20.59 -14.70
N LEU A 338 -16.53 20.69 -13.71
CA LEU A 338 -16.74 20.07 -12.41
C LEU A 338 -17.80 20.81 -11.60
N ILE A 339 -18.72 20.05 -11.04
CA ILE A 339 -19.72 20.56 -10.10
C ILE A 339 -19.17 20.57 -8.67
N LEU A 340 -19.75 21.42 -7.80
CA LEU A 340 -19.32 21.59 -6.42
C LEU A 340 -19.19 20.28 -5.62
N PRO A 341 -20.11 19.30 -5.71
CA PRO A 341 -19.94 18.01 -5.04
C PRO A 341 -18.65 17.28 -5.40
N LYS A 342 -18.18 17.39 -6.65
CA LYS A 342 -16.93 16.75 -7.07
C LYS A 342 -15.69 17.51 -6.57
N LEU A 343 -15.77 18.84 -6.46
CA LEU A 343 -14.72 19.64 -5.83
C LEU A 343 -14.60 19.33 -4.33
N ILE A 344 -15.73 19.18 -3.64
CA ILE A 344 -15.76 18.74 -2.23
C ILE A 344 -15.15 17.34 -2.09
N ASP A 345 -15.45 16.42 -3.02
CA ASP A 345 -14.82 15.09 -3.04
C ASP A 345 -13.31 15.15 -3.22
N PHE A 346 -12.78 16.03 -4.09
CA PHE A 346 -11.34 16.28 -4.18
C PHE A 346 -10.75 16.80 -2.86
N SER A 347 -11.40 17.76 -2.22
CA SER A 347 -10.98 18.26 -0.91
C SER A 347 -10.97 17.15 0.16
N ALA A 348 -11.99 16.28 0.17
CA ALA A 348 -12.07 15.15 1.09
C ALA A 348 -10.91 14.16 0.86
N GLN A 349 -10.60 13.81 -0.39
CA GLN A 349 -9.48 12.94 -0.74
C GLN A 349 -8.11 13.51 -0.28
N ILE A 350 -7.90 14.82 -0.43
CA ILE A 350 -6.69 15.49 0.05
C ILE A 350 -6.65 15.46 1.59
N ALA A 351 -7.78 15.73 2.25
CA ALA A 351 -7.87 15.69 3.71
C ALA A 351 -7.63 14.28 4.27
N GLU A 352 -8.11 13.23 3.60
CA GLU A 352 -7.81 11.82 3.93
C GLU A 352 -6.28 11.56 3.91
N GLY A 353 -5.58 12.05 2.88
CA GLY A 353 -4.11 11.95 2.79
C GLY A 353 -3.37 12.74 3.87
N MET A 354 -3.81 13.97 4.14
CA MET A 354 -3.22 14.80 5.20
C MET A 354 -3.48 14.24 6.61
N SER A 355 -4.65 13.64 6.86
CA SER A 355 -4.93 12.96 8.12
C SER A 355 -4.01 11.74 8.32
N PHE A 356 -3.66 11.04 7.24
CA PHE A 356 -2.65 9.98 7.32
C PHE A 356 -1.26 10.53 7.63
N ILE A 357 -0.83 11.62 6.97
CA ILE A 357 0.44 12.31 7.26
C ILE A 357 0.52 12.75 8.72
N GLU A 358 -0.56 13.35 9.24
CA GLU A 358 -0.69 13.76 10.64
C GLU A 358 -0.53 12.57 11.60
N LYS A 359 -1.22 11.45 11.36
CA LYS A 359 -1.10 10.22 12.18
C LYS A 359 0.31 9.64 12.18
N ARG A 360 1.11 9.94 11.17
CA ARG A 360 2.53 9.54 11.06
C ARG A 360 3.48 10.56 11.67
N ASN A 361 2.97 11.62 12.30
CA ASN A 361 3.73 12.75 12.86
C ASN A 361 4.67 13.38 11.82
N TYR A 362 4.19 13.47 10.58
CA TYR A 362 4.95 14.01 9.46
C TYR A 362 4.38 15.36 9.02
N ILE A 363 5.21 16.23 8.45
CA ILE A 363 4.81 17.58 8.02
C ILE A 363 5.09 17.73 6.53
N HIS A 364 4.08 18.06 5.74
CA HIS A 364 4.22 18.23 4.29
C HIS A 364 5.05 19.46 3.89
N ARG A 365 4.90 20.58 4.60
CA ARG A 365 5.54 21.90 4.39
C ARG A 365 5.13 22.70 3.14
N ASP A 366 4.79 22.06 2.02
CA ASP A 366 4.33 22.78 0.80
C ASP A 366 2.99 22.25 0.24
N LEU A 367 1.92 22.18 1.05
CA LEU A 367 0.63 21.69 0.56
C LEU A 367 -0.11 22.76 -0.24
N ARG A 368 -0.36 22.48 -1.53
CA ARG A 368 -1.14 23.33 -2.45
C ARG A 368 -1.58 22.55 -3.67
N ALA A 369 -2.51 23.11 -4.46
CA ALA A 369 -3.06 22.43 -5.64
C ALA A 369 -2.02 22.05 -6.71
N ALA A 370 -0.85 22.70 -6.75
CA ALA A 370 0.26 22.30 -7.63
C ALA A 370 0.90 20.97 -7.20
N ASN A 371 0.93 20.68 -5.90
CA ASN A 371 1.52 19.47 -5.31
C ASN A 371 0.46 18.39 -5.01
N VAL A 372 -0.71 18.49 -5.63
CA VAL A 372 -1.72 17.43 -5.64
C VAL A 372 -1.86 16.97 -7.07
N LEU A 373 -1.72 15.69 -7.33
CA LEU A 373 -1.82 15.11 -8.66
C LEU A 373 -3.16 14.39 -8.85
N VAL A 374 -3.64 14.36 -10.09
CA VAL A 374 -4.93 13.75 -10.46
C VAL A 374 -4.69 12.53 -11.35
N SER A 375 -5.23 11.38 -10.94
CA SER A 375 -5.13 10.13 -11.70
C SER A 375 -6.10 10.15 -12.90
N GLU A 376 -5.97 9.18 -13.81
CA GLU A 376 -6.92 8.96 -14.90
C GLU A 376 -8.37 8.76 -14.40
N SER A 377 -8.52 8.14 -13.24
CA SER A 377 -9.82 7.87 -12.57
C SER A 377 -10.30 9.01 -11.66
N LEU A 378 -9.71 10.21 -11.77
CA LEU A 378 -10.04 11.38 -10.94
C LEU A 378 -9.86 11.14 -9.44
N LEU A 379 -8.83 10.39 -9.07
CA LEU A 379 -8.35 10.28 -7.70
C LEU A 379 -7.25 11.31 -7.45
N CYS A 380 -7.34 12.04 -6.34
CA CYS A 380 -6.35 13.00 -5.90
C CYS A 380 -5.31 12.32 -5.01
N LYS A 381 -4.03 12.55 -5.32
CA LYS A 381 -2.92 12.12 -4.47
C LYS A 381 -1.97 13.27 -4.20
N ILE A 382 -1.53 13.38 -2.96
CA ILE A 382 -0.59 14.40 -2.52
C ILE A 382 0.82 13.98 -2.95
N ALA A 383 1.55 14.88 -3.59
CA ALA A 383 2.91 14.70 -4.07
C ALA A 383 3.89 15.57 -3.28
N ASP A 384 5.19 15.34 -3.46
CA ASP A 384 6.27 16.19 -2.95
C ASP A 384 6.29 16.43 -1.43
N PHE A 385 5.64 15.56 -0.67
CA PHE A 385 5.80 15.51 0.78
C PHE A 385 7.24 15.11 1.12
N GLY A 386 7.93 15.92 1.92
CA GLY A 386 9.27 15.64 2.43
C GLY A 386 10.45 16.17 1.64
N LEU A 387 10.26 16.52 0.37
CA LEU A 387 11.33 17.12 -0.43
C LEU A 387 11.69 18.55 -0.01
N ALA A 388 10.77 19.26 0.65
CA ALA A 388 10.99 20.63 1.11
C ALA A 388 12.03 20.71 2.25
N ARG A 389 12.12 19.70 3.11
CA ARG A 389 13.04 19.68 4.26
C ARG A 389 14.50 19.62 3.81
N VAL A 390 14.79 18.80 2.81
CA VAL A 390 16.17 18.56 2.32
C VAL A 390 16.73 19.77 1.57
N ILE A 391 15.86 20.64 1.07
CA ILE A 391 16.24 21.81 0.27
C ILE A 391 16.44 23.06 1.17
N GLU A 392 15.77 23.12 2.33
CA GLU A 392 15.90 24.22 3.29
C GLU A 392 17.30 24.30 3.92
N ASP A 393 17.98 23.17 4.11
CA ASP A 393 19.29 23.13 4.77
C ASP A 393 20.44 23.64 3.88
N ASP A 394 20.28 23.66 2.55
CA ASP A 394 21.35 24.05 1.62
C ASP A 394 21.16 25.43 0.97
N GLU A 395 19.94 25.92 0.64
CA GLU A 395 19.86 27.17 -0.15
C GLU A 395 18.50 27.91 -0.21
N TYR A 396 17.73 28.02 0.88
CA TYR A 396 16.52 28.87 0.90
C TYR A 396 16.83 30.36 1.13
N SER A 397 17.62 30.99 0.24
CA SER A 397 17.60 32.45 0.09
C SER A 397 16.58 32.83 -0.98
N ALA A 398 15.36 33.12 -0.55
CA ALA A 398 14.29 33.61 -1.41
C ALA A 398 14.72 34.93 -2.09
N ARG A 399 15.19 34.86 -3.34
CA ARG A 399 15.17 36.01 -4.25
C ARG A 399 13.74 36.12 -4.80
N GLU A 400 13.06 37.18 -4.41
CA GLU A 400 11.68 37.50 -4.75
C GLU A 400 11.35 37.21 -6.23
N GLY A 401 10.22 36.51 -6.47
CA GLY A 401 9.49 36.62 -7.73
C GLY A 401 9.38 35.40 -8.65
N LYS A 402 9.94 34.23 -8.34
CA LYS A 402 9.75 33.02 -9.19
C LYS A 402 8.92 31.96 -8.48
N ARG A 403 7.72 31.70 -9.02
CA ARG A 403 6.79 30.66 -8.58
C ARG A 403 7.51 29.31 -8.53
N SER A 404 7.74 28.78 -7.34
CA SER A 404 8.18 27.40 -7.15
C SER A 404 7.09 26.50 -7.73
N THR A 405 7.35 25.88 -8.87
CA THR A 405 6.43 24.90 -9.45
C THR A 405 7.13 23.57 -9.24
N PHE A 406 6.62 22.77 -8.31
CA PHE A 406 6.93 21.35 -8.29
C PHE A 406 5.77 20.68 -9.03
N ILE A 407 6.08 19.87 -10.04
CA ILE A 407 5.10 19.15 -10.85
C ILE A 407 5.29 17.67 -10.56
#